data_AF-A0A8H5JMG9-F1
#
_entry.id   AF-A0A8H5JMG9-F1
#
_cell.length_a   1.000
_cell.length_b   1.000
_cell.length_c   1.000
_cell.angle_alpha   90.00
_cell.angle_beta   90.00
_cell.angle_gamma   90.00
#
_symmetry.space_group_name_H-M   'P 1'
#
loop_
_entity.id
_entity.type
_entity.pdbx_description
1 polymer ?
#
loop_
_entity_poly.entity_id
_entity_poly.type
_entity_poly.pdbx_seq_one_letter_code
_entity_poly.pdbx_strand_id
1 'polypeptide(L)'
;MLYSLVLPALTFQSSLALGDTSVTINTNKKLQVIDGFGVSEAYGHAKQFQNLGPGPQKEGLDLLFNTTTGAGLSIIRNKIGCDGSNSITSTNTDNPEKQPIFHFDGDDDGQVWFSKQAMSYGVNTIYANAWSAPVYMKSATSMGRLCGTPGVSCSSGDWRQRYIEIIAAYLSYYKEAGIPVSHVGFLNEGDGSDFMLSTAEQAADVIPLLHSALQSKGLGDIKMTCCDNIGWRSQMDYTAKLAELDVEKYLSVVISHEYSSSPDQPMNTTLPTWMSEGAANDQAFATAWYVNGGSNEGFTWAVKIAQGIVNADLSAYIYWEGVETNNKGSLSHVVDTDGTKFTVSSILWAIAHWSRHIRPGAHRLSTSGVVQNTIVGAFENVDGSVVMVLTNSGTTAQTVDLGVSGSTFSTAQAFTSDAEAQMVDTKVALSGDSVKVTVPVHGVVTVKLTTVKSSKPVSTAVSMQSVLTSASVKHISKPSSTTLSIVKTPTPAQATSFVESAKAAKYPVPPVPSKGSATSVTKKGTKKSTTKKSSKQSHKAHSATHRRCGHGSHRRGHCAN
;
A
#
# COMPACT_ATOMS: atom_id res chain seq x y z
N MET A 1 -60.30 35.17 -53.75
CA MET A 1 -59.32 35.87 -52.90
C MET A 1 -59.34 35.20 -51.52
N LEU A 2 -58.42 34.27 -51.25
CA LEU A 2 -58.16 33.78 -49.90
C LEU A 2 -56.95 34.55 -49.36
N TYR A 3 -57.10 35.22 -48.21
CA TYR A 3 -55.99 35.79 -47.45
C TYR A 3 -55.61 34.81 -46.35
N SER A 4 -54.42 34.21 -46.45
CA SER A 4 -53.76 33.50 -45.36
C SER A 4 -53.08 34.51 -44.45
N LEU A 5 -53.51 34.61 -43.19
CA LEU A 5 -52.71 35.21 -42.12
C LEU A 5 -51.87 34.10 -41.47
N VAL A 6 -50.56 34.19 -41.62
CA VAL A 6 -49.58 33.41 -40.86
C VAL A 6 -49.06 34.33 -39.76
N LEU A 7 -49.41 34.04 -38.50
CA LEU A 7 -48.74 34.63 -37.33
C LEU A 7 -47.49 33.80 -37.01
N PRO A 8 -46.29 34.40 -36.86
CA PRO A 8 -45.16 33.71 -36.27
C PRO A 8 -45.29 33.72 -34.75
N ALA A 9 -45.45 32.54 -34.15
CA ALA A 9 -45.27 32.36 -32.72
C ALA A 9 -43.77 32.42 -32.40
N LEU A 10 -43.32 33.54 -31.86
CA LEU A 10 -41.97 33.70 -31.33
C LEU A 10 -41.90 33.01 -29.96
N THR A 11 -41.51 31.74 -29.93
CA THR A 11 -41.22 31.04 -28.68
C THR A 11 -39.87 31.50 -28.14
N PHE A 12 -39.89 32.40 -27.16
CA PHE A 12 -38.73 32.65 -26.30
C PHE A 12 -38.50 31.40 -25.43
N GLN A 13 -37.58 30.53 -25.84
CA GLN A 13 -36.94 29.59 -24.93
C GLN A 13 -35.94 30.37 -24.08
N SER A 14 -36.38 30.83 -22.92
CA SER A 14 -35.47 31.22 -21.85
C SER A 14 -34.75 29.96 -21.36
N SER A 15 -33.58 29.67 -21.92
CA SER A 15 -32.62 28.77 -21.30
C SER A 15 -32.18 29.43 -19.99
N LEU A 16 -32.62 28.86 -18.87
CA LEU A 16 -31.96 29.09 -17.59
C LEU A 16 -30.53 28.55 -17.75
N ALA A 17 -29.57 29.45 -17.96
CA ALA A 17 -28.17 29.12 -17.75
C ALA A 17 -28.04 28.82 -16.25
N LEU A 18 -27.96 27.54 -15.90
CA LEU A 18 -27.52 27.12 -14.58
C LEU A 18 -26.15 27.77 -14.39
N GLY A 19 -26.05 28.70 -13.44
CA GLY A 19 -24.77 29.33 -13.11
C GLY A 19 -23.74 28.25 -12.80
N ASP A 20 -22.53 28.41 -13.33
CA ASP A 20 -21.44 27.47 -13.06
C ASP A 20 -21.27 27.29 -11.55
N THR A 21 -21.15 26.04 -11.10
CA THR A 21 -20.91 25.76 -9.69
C THR A 21 -19.48 26.20 -9.35
N SER A 22 -19.31 26.97 -8.28
CA SER A 22 -17.99 27.44 -7.85
C SER A 22 -17.51 26.72 -6.59
N VAL A 23 -16.23 26.40 -6.56
CA VAL A 23 -15.52 25.90 -5.37
C VAL A 23 -14.39 26.87 -5.07
N THR A 24 -14.31 27.31 -3.81
CA THR A 24 -13.24 28.18 -3.32
C THR A 24 -12.26 27.37 -2.49
N ILE A 25 -10.96 27.53 -2.76
CA ILE A 25 -9.85 26.92 -2.05
C ILE A 25 -9.18 27.99 -1.17
N ASN A 26 -8.97 27.68 0.11
CA ASN A 26 -8.33 28.58 1.06
C ASN A 26 -6.95 28.05 1.49
N THR A 27 -5.89 28.65 0.94
CA THR A 27 -4.49 28.28 1.24
C THR A 27 -4.05 28.62 2.67
N ASN A 28 -4.78 29.50 3.36
CA ASN A 28 -4.49 29.86 4.75
C ASN A 28 -5.07 28.88 5.77
N LYS A 29 -5.93 27.94 5.35
CA LYS A 29 -6.53 26.92 6.22
C LYS A 29 -6.01 25.54 5.86
N LYS A 30 -4.88 25.19 6.45
CA LYS A 30 -4.21 23.89 6.31
C LYS A 30 -4.82 22.86 7.27
N LEU A 31 -5.02 21.65 6.76
CA LEU A 31 -5.51 20.47 7.45
C LEU A 31 -4.36 19.45 7.57
N GLN A 32 -4.66 18.15 7.50
CA GLN A 32 -3.66 17.10 7.67
C GLN A 32 -2.54 17.16 6.62
N VAL A 33 -1.35 16.70 7.02
CA VAL A 33 -0.20 16.50 6.13
C VAL A 33 -0.39 15.18 5.38
N ILE A 34 -0.03 15.17 4.10
CA ILE A 34 -0.01 13.99 3.25
C ILE A 34 1.41 13.41 3.26
N ASP A 35 1.54 12.19 3.77
CA ASP A 35 2.78 11.42 3.80
C ASP A 35 3.03 10.71 2.45
N GLY A 36 1.96 10.34 1.74
CA GLY A 36 2.06 9.87 0.37
C GLY A 36 1.13 8.72 0.01
N PHE A 37 1.51 8.00 -1.03
CA PHE A 37 0.74 6.89 -1.61
C PHE A 37 1.71 5.79 -2.02
N GLY A 38 1.29 4.54 -1.91
CA GLY A 38 2.23 3.44 -2.06
C GLY A 38 1.65 2.10 -2.46
N VAL A 39 2.58 1.14 -2.50
CA VAL A 39 2.34 -0.29 -2.69
C VAL A 39 3.33 -1.09 -1.83
N SER A 40 3.04 -2.38 -1.68
CA SER A 40 3.98 -3.40 -1.24
C SER A 40 4.57 -4.16 -2.43
N GLU A 41 5.59 -4.96 -2.14
CA GLU A 41 6.09 -6.05 -3.02
C GLU A 41 6.44 -7.27 -2.15
N ALA A 42 5.51 -7.67 -1.28
CA ALA A 42 5.74 -8.71 -0.28
C ALA A 42 5.68 -10.10 -0.90
N TYR A 43 5.79 -11.16 -0.08
CA TYR A 43 5.60 -12.56 -0.52
C TYR A 43 6.45 -13.00 -1.73
N GLY A 44 7.62 -12.40 -1.91
CA GLY A 44 8.52 -12.68 -3.03
C GLY A 44 8.13 -12.03 -4.36
N HIS A 45 7.12 -11.17 -4.38
CA HIS A 45 6.78 -10.36 -5.56
C HIS A 45 7.93 -9.43 -5.93
N ALA A 46 8.62 -8.82 -4.94
CA ALA A 46 9.86 -8.08 -5.17
C ALA A 46 10.94 -8.92 -5.87
N LYS A 47 11.15 -10.18 -5.46
CA LYS A 47 12.08 -11.10 -6.11
C LYS A 47 11.66 -11.43 -7.55
N GLN A 48 10.37 -11.68 -7.78
CA GLN A 48 9.85 -11.94 -9.13
C GLN A 48 10.08 -10.73 -10.04
N PHE A 49 9.82 -9.53 -9.53
CA PHE A 49 10.06 -8.29 -10.23
C PHE A 49 11.56 -8.06 -10.51
N GLN A 50 12.42 -8.31 -9.51
CA GLN A 50 13.87 -8.27 -9.67
C GLN A 50 14.38 -9.28 -10.72
N ASN A 51 13.69 -10.39 -10.94
CA ASN A 51 14.11 -11.40 -11.92
C ASN A 51 13.67 -11.08 -13.36
N LEU A 52 12.90 -10.01 -13.57
CA LEU A 52 12.57 -9.55 -14.91
C LEU A 52 13.81 -9.03 -15.66
N GLY A 53 13.73 -8.96 -16.99
CA GLY A 53 14.78 -8.34 -17.79
C GLY A 53 14.92 -6.83 -17.50
N PRO A 54 16.09 -6.20 -17.76
CA PRO A 54 16.32 -4.79 -17.43
C PRO A 54 15.30 -3.80 -18.04
N GLY A 55 14.79 -4.11 -19.25
CA GLY A 55 13.74 -3.32 -19.89
C GLY A 55 12.42 -3.39 -19.09
N PRO A 56 11.81 -4.57 -18.94
CA PRO A 56 10.62 -4.73 -18.12
C PRO A 56 10.76 -4.25 -16.67
N GLN A 57 11.91 -4.45 -16.02
CA GLN A 57 12.19 -3.88 -14.70
C GLN A 57 11.98 -2.36 -14.70
N LYS A 58 12.64 -1.65 -15.62
CA LYS A 58 12.54 -0.20 -15.72
C LYS A 58 11.12 0.27 -16.04
N GLU A 59 10.42 -0.44 -16.92
CA GLU A 59 9.03 -0.10 -17.27
C GLU A 59 8.10 -0.21 -16.06
N GLY A 60 8.17 -1.30 -15.28
CA GLY A 60 7.40 -1.45 -14.05
C GLY A 60 7.74 -0.37 -13.01
N LEU A 61 9.04 -0.06 -12.84
CA LEU A 61 9.48 0.97 -11.90
C LEU A 61 9.02 2.37 -12.34
N ASP A 62 9.04 2.65 -13.64
CA ASP A 62 8.51 3.90 -14.20
C ASP A 62 6.99 3.99 -13.98
N LEU A 63 6.24 2.91 -14.20
CA LEU A 63 4.79 2.87 -13.95
C LEU A 63 4.46 3.16 -12.48
N LEU A 64 5.22 2.61 -11.53
CA LEU A 64 5.00 2.85 -10.10
C LEU A 64 5.48 4.24 -9.67
N PHE A 65 6.72 4.63 -9.98
CA PHE A 65 7.40 5.72 -9.27
C PHE A 65 7.68 6.97 -10.11
N ASN A 66 7.56 6.93 -11.44
CA ASN A 66 7.81 8.12 -12.25
C ASN A 66 6.70 9.17 -12.06
N THR A 67 7.08 10.41 -11.70
CA THR A 67 6.14 11.51 -11.41
C THR A 67 5.64 12.26 -12.66
N THR A 68 6.09 11.85 -13.85
CA THR A 68 5.63 12.39 -15.13
C THR A 68 4.72 11.37 -15.83
N THR A 69 5.18 10.13 -15.97
CA THR A 69 4.51 9.10 -16.79
C THR A 69 3.82 8.01 -15.98
N GLY A 70 4.24 7.79 -14.72
CA GLY A 70 3.70 6.75 -13.83
C GLY A 70 2.76 7.29 -12.76
N ALA A 71 2.52 6.50 -11.72
CA ALA A 71 1.74 6.94 -10.57
C ALA A 71 2.52 7.90 -9.66
N GLY A 72 3.85 7.87 -9.67
CA GLY A 72 4.65 8.70 -8.77
C GLY A 72 4.47 8.29 -7.31
N LEU A 73 4.37 7.00 -7.02
CA LEU A 73 4.26 6.51 -5.64
C LEU A 73 5.44 7.01 -4.79
N SER A 74 5.19 7.21 -3.50
CA SER A 74 6.11 7.83 -2.54
C SER A 74 6.28 7.04 -1.25
N ILE A 75 5.57 5.92 -1.12
CA ILE A 75 5.67 4.98 0.00
C ILE A 75 5.87 3.57 -0.56
N ILE A 76 6.76 2.80 0.07
CA ILE A 76 6.78 1.35 -0.08
C ILE A 76 6.56 0.67 1.27
N ARG A 77 5.80 -0.43 1.27
CA ARG A 77 5.56 -1.27 2.43
C ARG A 77 6.30 -2.60 2.26
N ASN A 78 7.28 -2.89 3.10
CA ASN A 78 8.01 -4.15 3.11
C ASN A 78 7.49 -5.05 4.23
N LYS A 79 7.41 -6.35 3.96
CA LYS A 79 7.13 -7.36 4.97
C LYS A 79 8.41 -7.71 5.72
N ILE A 80 8.39 -7.63 7.05
CA ILE A 80 9.41 -8.29 7.89
C ILE A 80 9.04 -9.78 7.94
N GLY A 81 9.91 -10.65 7.41
CA GLY A 81 9.68 -12.09 7.36
C GLY A 81 9.62 -12.74 8.75
N CYS A 82 8.90 -13.85 8.84
CA CYS A 82 8.71 -14.65 10.06
C CYS A 82 9.29 -16.08 9.91
N ASP A 83 9.74 -16.44 8.71
CA ASP A 83 10.15 -17.77 8.29
C ASP A 83 11.68 -17.91 8.18
N GLY A 84 12.13 -19.16 8.28
CA GLY A 84 13.53 -19.51 8.51
C GLY A 84 14.51 -19.35 7.35
N SER A 85 14.14 -18.77 6.20
CA SER A 85 15.02 -18.82 5.01
C SER A 85 15.18 -17.54 4.18
N ASN A 86 14.27 -16.56 4.24
CA ASN A 86 14.22 -15.51 3.21
C ASN A 86 14.16 -14.07 3.76
N SER A 87 14.51 -13.87 5.04
CA SER A 87 14.48 -12.56 5.68
C SER A 87 15.46 -12.54 6.86
N ILE A 88 14.97 -12.30 8.07
CA ILE A 88 15.73 -12.39 9.31
C ILE A 88 15.41 -13.67 10.10
N THR A 89 16.45 -14.35 10.58
CA THR A 89 16.33 -15.54 11.44
C THR A 89 17.14 -15.36 12.72
N SER A 90 16.92 -16.23 13.71
CA SER A 90 17.71 -16.22 14.93
C SER A 90 18.01 -17.62 15.46
N THR A 91 19.15 -17.79 16.11
CA THR A 91 19.47 -18.99 16.90
C THR A 91 18.72 -19.02 18.23
N ASN A 92 18.87 -20.12 18.99
CA ASN A 92 18.30 -20.29 20.33
C ASN A 92 16.78 -20.10 20.36
N THR A 93 16.10 -20.90 19.55
CA THR A 93 14.64 -20.92 19.35
C THR A 93 13.90 -21.76 20.40
N ASP A 94 14.62 -22.39 21.33
CA ASP A 94 14.09 -23.28 22.37
C ASP A 94 13.96 -22.61 23.75
N ASN A 95 14.65 -21.49 23.98
CA ASN A 95 14.64 -20.76 25.25
C ASN A 95 14.85 -19.26 25.02
N PRO A 96 13.91 -18.39 25.45
CA PRO A 96 14.00 -16.94 25.23
C PRO A 96 15.14 -16.27 26.01
N GLU A 97 15.65 -16.87 27.09
CA GLU A 97 16.73 -16.33 27.93
C GLU A 97 18.13 -16.54 27.31
N LYS A 98 18.28 -17.47 26.36
CA LYS A 98 19.56 -17.72 25.69
C LYS A 98 19.86 -16.63 24.67
N GLN A 99 21.04 -16.03 24.72
CA GLN A 99 21.45 -14.96 23.80
C GLN A 99 21.26 -15.34 22.31
N PRO A 100 20.45 -14.61 21.52
CA PRO A 100 20.28 -14.90 20.09
C PRO A 100 21.51 -14.49 19.28
N ILE A 101 21.71 -15.18 18.15
CA ILE A 101 22.47 -14.67 17.01
C ILE A 101 21.47 -14.44 15.89
N PHE A 102 21.35 -13.20 15.41
CA PHE A 102 20.52 -12.87 14.26
C PHE A 102 21.29 -13.06 12.96
N HIS A 103 20.59 -13.53 11.93
CA HIS A 103 21.12 -13.68 10.59
C HIS A 103 20.15 -13.03 9.60
N PHE A 104 20.67 -12.17 8.74
CA PHE A 104 19.97 -11.56 7.63
C PHE A 104 20.57 -12.07 6.33
N ASP A 105 19.73 -12.48 5.39
CA ASP A 105 20.17 -13.05 4.11
C ASP A 105 20.76 -12.02 3.13
N GLY A 106 20.55 -10.73 3.39
CA GLY A 106 21.01 -9.62 2.55
C GLY A 106 20.07 -9.25 1.39
N ASP A 107 18.94 -9.93 1.26
CA ASP A 107 18.07 -9.86 0.10
C ASP A 107 16.59 -9.63 0.45
N ASP A 108 16.10 -10.30 1.49
CA ASP A 108 14.74 -10.18 2.04
C ASP A 108 13.66 -10.42 0.96
N ASP A 109 13.75 -11.55 0.26
CA ASP A 109 12.88 -11.90 -0.87
C ASP A 109 12.83 -10.81 -1.95
N GLY A 110 13.96 -10.17 -2.23
CA GLY A 110 14.13 -9.09 -3.19
C GLY A 110 13.68 -7.70 -2.70
N GLN A 111 13.12 -7.58 -1.49
CA GLN A 111 12.67 -6.28 -0.95
C GLN A 111 13.83 -5.30 -0.75
N VAL A 112 15.06 -5.78 -0.51
CA VAL A 112 16.27 -4.93 -0.48
C VAL A 112 16.51 -4.28 -1.86
N TRP A 113 16.37 -5.04 -2.95
CA TRP A 113 16.50 -4.51 -4.30
C TRP A 113 15.38 -3.51 -4.60
N PHE A 114 14.12 -3.89 -4.35
CA PHE A 114 12.97 -3.04 -4.62
C PHE A 114 13.07 -1.71 -3.88
N SER A 115 13.47 -1.74 -2.60
CA SER A 115 13.69 -0.53 -1.80
C SER A 115 14.72 0.40 -2.42
N LYS A 116 15.86 -0.15 -2.87
CA LYS A 116 16.91 0.65 -3.54
C LYS A 116 16.42 1.23 -4.87
N GLN A 117 15.61 0.49 -5.62
CA GLN A 117 15.02 1.00 -6.86
C GLN A 117 14.04 2.13 -6.56
N ALA A 118 13.10 1.96 -5.64
CA ALA A 118 12.15 2.99 -5.23
C ALA A 118 12.87 4.26 -4.74
N MET A 119 13.91 4.11 -3.91
CA MET A 119 14.74 5.24 -3.44
C MET A 119 15.42 6.01 -4.58
N SER A 120 15.80 5.32 -5.67
CA SER A 120 16.38 6.00 -6.85
C SER A 120 15.39 6.92 -7.59
N TYR A 121 14.08 6.71 -7.39
CA TYR A 121 13.01 7.60 -7.86
C TYR A 121 12.62 8.67 -6.81
N GLY A 122 13.29 8.70 -5.66
CA GLY A 122 13.05 9.68 -4.60
C GLY A 122 12.07 9.22 -3.50
N VAL A 123 11.72 7.93 -3.44
CA VAL A 123 10.96 7.36 -2.32
C VAL A 123 11.83 7.37 -1.06
N ASN A 124 11.35 8.03 0.00
CA ASN A 124 12.03 8.10 1.30
C ASN A 124 11.16 7.59 2.46
N THR A 125 9.88 7.29 2.19
CA THR A 125 8.98 6.65 3.15
C THR A 125 8.97 5.14 2.91
N ILE A 126 9.74 4.43 3.72
CA ILE A 126 9.81 2.97 3.74
C ILE A 126 9.16 2.48 5.04
N TYR A 127 8.07 1.73 4.91
CA TYR A 127 7.34 1.13 6.02
C TYR A 127 7.66 -0.36 6.10
N ALA A 128 8.36 -0.81 7.15
CA ALA A 128 8.59 -2.24 7.39
C ALA A 128 7.58 -2.77 8.41
N ASN A 129 6.78 -3.78 8.04
CA ASN A 129 5.78 -4.36 8.92
C ASN A 129 5.98 -5.86 9.16
N ALA A 130 6.03 -6.29 10.42
CA ALA A 130 6.02 -7.70 10.76
C ALA A 130 4.59 -8.26 10.76
N TRP A 131 4.34 -9.23 9.87
CA TRP A 131 3.05 -9.90 9.82
C TRP A 131 2.83 -10.88 10.98
N SER A 132 3.91 -11.48 11.47
CA SER A 132 3.90 -12.46 12.54
C SER A 132 5.26 -12.51 13.23
N ALA A 133 5.29 -12.87 14.51
CA ALA A 133 6.50 -13.41 15.12
C ALA A 133 6.83 -14.80 14.52
N PRO A 134 8.10 -15.26 14.59
CA PRO A 134 8.45 -16.65 14.27
C PRO A 134 7.63 -17.67 15.06
N VAL A 135 7.40 -18.85 14.48
CA VAL A 135 6.48 -19.87 15.02
C VAL A 135 6.80 -20.27 16.46
N TYR A 136 8.08 -20.41 16.81
CA TYR A 136 8.52 -20.82 18.14
C TYR A 136 8.21 -19.79 19.25
N MET A 137 7.85 -18.54 18.88
CA MET A 137 7.43 -17.49 19.79
C MET A 137 5.91 -17.41 19.98
N LYS A 138 5.14 -18.24 19.28
CA LYS A 138 3.68 -18.17 19.23
C LYS A 138 3.03 -19.35 19.95
N SER A 139 1.83 -19.10 20.46
CA SER A 139 1.02 -20.13 21.11
C SER A 139 0.51 -21.22 20.14
N ALA A 140 0.51 -20.93 18.83
CA ALA A 140 0.12 -21.85 17.77
C ALA A 140 0.76 -21.40 16.44
N THR A 141 0.93 -22.34 15.50
CA THR A 141 1.46 -22.03 14.15
C THR A 141 0.54 -21.07 13.39
N SER A 142 -0.75 -21.37 13.38
CA SER A 142 -1.83 -20.63 12.72
C SER A 142 -2.71 -19.95 13.77
N MET A 143 -3.09 -18.70 13.53
CA MET A 143 -3.89 -17.86 14.45
C MET A 143 -3.34 -17.83 15.90
N GLY A 144 -2.03 -18.04 16.07
CA GLY A 144 -1.37 -18.01 17.37
C GLY A 144 -1.15 -16.58 17.86
N ARG A 145 -0.92 -16.44 19.17
CA ARG A 145 -0.60 -15.16 19.82
C ARG A 145 0.83 -15.18 20.34
N LEU A 146 1.44 -14.02 20.49
CA LEU A 146 2.79 -13.90 21.03
C LEU A 146 2.84 -14.40 22.48
N CYS A 147 3.67 -15.40 22.74
CA CYS A 147 3.86 -15.99 24.07
C CYS A 147 4.42 -14.95 25.05
N GLY A 148 3.75 -14.81 26.20
CA GLY A 148 4.10 -13.83 27.25
C GLY A 148 3.18 -12.61 27.30
N THR A 149 2.44 -12.32 26.22
CA THR A 149 1.43 -11.25 26.22
C THR A 149 0.24 -11.58 27.14
N PRO A 150 -0.55 -10.58 27.60
CA PRO A 150 -1.67 -10.80 28.50
C PRO A 150 -2.60 -11.93 28.06
N GLY A 151 -2.82 -12.90 28.95
CA GLY A 151 -3.66 -14.07 28.71
C GLY A 151 -3.03 -15.17 27.85
N VAL A 152 -1.73 -15.08 27.51
CA VAL A 152 -1.03 -16.05 26.65
C VAL A 152 0.24 -16.56 27.33
N SER A 153 0.12 -17.67 28.06
CA SER A 153 1.28 -18.39 28.63
C SER A 153 1.66 -19.57 27.75
N CYS A 154 2.95 -19.73 27.48
CA CYS A 154 3.51 -20.85 26.71
C CYS A 154 4.54 -21.59 27.55
N SER A 155 4.64 -22.91 27.38
CA SER A 155 5.65 -23.74 28.07
C SER A 155 7.08 -23.39 27.66
N SER A 156 7.27 -22.79 26.48
CA SER A 156 8.54 -22.29 25.98
C SER A 156 8.98 -20.94 26.57
N GLY A 157 8.14 -20.30 27.40
CA GLY A 157 8.47 -19.04 28.08
C GLY A 157 7.86 -17.78 27.45
N ASP A 158 8.36 -16.62 27.88
CA ASP A 158 7.98 -15.29 27.41
C ASP A 158 8.89 -14.85 26.27
N TRP A 159 8.32 -14.61 25.09
CA TRP A 159 9.05 -14.29 23.86
C TRP A 159 8.92 -12.83 23.44
N ARG A 160 8.26 -11.98 24.24
CA ARG A 160 8.05 -10.56 23.90
C ARG A 160 9.35 -9.81 23.64
N GLN A 161 10.33 -10.00 24.51
CA GLN A 161 11.65 -9.37 24.39
C GLN A 161 12.41 -9.84 23.15
N ARG A 162 12.40 -11.15 22.85
CA ARG A 162 13.05 -11.68 21.65
C ARG A 162 12.39 -11.17 20.37
N TYR A 163 11.06 -11.03 20.37
CA TYR A 163 10.33 -10.57 19.20
C TYR A 163 10.71 -9.14 18.81
N ILE A 164 10.73 -8.21 19.78
CA ILE A 164 11.14 -6.83 19.52
C ILE A 164 12.64 -6.70 19.18
N GLU A 165 13.49 -7.61 19.66
CA GLU A 165 14.90 -7.69 19.27
C GLU A 165 15.08 -8.12 17.80
N ILE A 166 14.27 -9.05 17.28
CA ILE A 166 14.29 -9.42 15.86
C ILE A 166 13.93 -8.21 14.99
N ILE A 167 12.87 -7.48 15.35
CA ILE A 167 12.46 -6.28 14.60
C ILE A 167 13.60 -5.24 14.62
N ALA A 168 14.20 -4.96 15.78
CA ALA A 168 15.31 -4.01 15.87
C ALA A 168 16.56 -4.46 15.09
N ALA A 169 16.85 -5.77 15.06
CA ALA A 169 17.93 -6.33 14.25
C ALA A 169 17.66 -6.18 12.76
N TYR A 170 16.44 -6.48 12.29
CA TYR A 170 16.03 -6.27 10.89
C TYR A 170 16.26 -4.81 10.45
N LEU A 171 15.79 -3.86 11.25
CA LEU A 171 15.95 -2.42 10.96
C LEU A 171 17.43 -2.00 10.92
N SER A 172 18.26 -2.59 11.78
CA SER A 172 19.71 -2.36 11.77
C SER A 172 20.35 -2.86 10.48
N TYR A 173 19.99 -4.06 10.02
CA TYR A 173 20.49 -4.60 8.74
C TYR A 173 20.06 -3.78 7.53
N TYR A 174 18.81 -3.32 7.51
CA TYR A 174 18.35 -2.42 6.44
C TYR A 174 19.13 -1.10 6.43
N LYS A 175 19.38 -0.50 7.61
CA LYS A 175 20.22 0.69 7.75
C LYS A 175 21.65 0.45 7.25
N GLU A 176 22.25 -0.68 7.59
CA GLU A 176 23.58 -1.10 7.10
C GLU A 176 23.60 -1.31 5.58
N ALA A 177 22.50 -1.82 5.01
CA ALA A 177 22.33 -1.97 3.56
C ALA A 177 22.10 -0.64 2.82
N GLY A 178 22.09 0.49 3.53
CA GLY A 178 21.87 1.83 2.99
C GLY A 178 20.40 2.20 2.80
N ILE A 179 19.48 1.49 3.47
CA ILE A 179 18.03 1.68 3.35
C ILE A 179 17.50 2.17 4.71
N PRO A 180 17.31 3.48 4.89
CA PRO A 180 16.78 4.02 6.14
C PRO A 180 15.27 3.75 6.22
N VAL A 181 14.89 2.67 6.88
CA VAL A 181 13.47 2.40 7.20
C VAL A 181 12.93 3.56 8.04
N SER A 182 11.79 4.11 7.60
CA SER A 182 11.21 5.31 8.19
C SER A 182 10.08 5.01 9.18
N HIS A 183 9.35 3.91 8.95
CA HIS A 183 8.21 3.49 9.76
C HIS A 183 8.32 1.99 10.06
N VAL A 184 7.90 1.57 11.26
CA VAL A 184 7.88 0.17 11.66
C VAL A 184 6.61 -0.24 12.38
N GLY A 185 6.09 -1.40 11.98
CA GLY A 185 4.93 -2.06 12.57
C GLY A 185 5.30 -3.48 13.01
N PHE A 186 4.53 -4.02 13.95
CA PHE A 186 4.76 -5.33 14.57
C PHE A 186 3.52 -6.23 14.52
N LEU A 187 2.50 -5.83 13.77
CA LEU A 187 1.26 -6.58 13.60
C LEU A 187 0.76 -6.39 12.17
N ASN A 188 0.11 -7.43 11.65
CA ASN A 188 -0.70 -7.34 10.46
C ASN A 188 -1.99 -8.11 10.70
N GLU A 189 -3.13 -7.44 10.61
CA GLU A 189 -4.47 -8.04 10.71
C GLU A 189 -4.63 -8.91 11.95
N GLY A 190 -4.09 -8.44 13.08
CA GLY A 190 -4.07 -9.17 14.36
C GLY A 190 -5.46 -9.40 14.96
N ASP A 191 -6.49 -8.74 14.41
CA ASP A 191 -7.89 -8.83 14.80
C ASP A 191 -8.65 -10.00 14.14
N GLY A 192 -8.05 -10.73 13.19
CA GLY A 192 -8.74 -11.89 12.61
C GLY A 192 -8.02 -12.74 11.56
N SER A 193 -6.75 -12.44 11.23
CA SER A 193 -6.00 -13.18 10.20
C SER A 193 -5.34 -14.46 10.73
N ASP A 194 -4.78 -15.23 9.81
CA ASP A 194 -4.07 -16.49 10.11
C ASP A 194 -2.62 -16.29 10.56
N PHE A 195 -2.15 -15.04 10.68
CA PHE A 195 -0.78 -14.71 11.05
C PHE A 195 -0.59 -14.76 12.57
N MET A 196 -0.39 -13.61 13.21
CA MET A 196 -0.31 -13.49 14.66
C MET A 196 -1.48 -12.66 15.16
N LEU A 197 -2.36 -13.30 15.93
CA LEU A 197 -3.47 -12.59 16.57
C LEU A 197 -2.94 -11.72 17.71
N SER A 198 -3.60 -10.58 17.92
CA SER A 198 -3.35 -9.70 19.05
C SER A 198 -4.60 -8.88 19.36
N THR A 199 -5.02 -8.86 20.63
CA THR A 199 -5.97 -7.85 21.11
C THR A 199 -5.29 -6.49 21.23
N ALA A 200 -6.07 -5.42 21.45
CA ALA A 200 -5.51 -4.10 21.73
C ALA A 200 -4.67 -4.08 23.02
N GLU A 201 -5.08 -4.83 24.05
CA GLU A 201 -4.30 -4.98 25.30
C GLU A 201 -2.98 -5.71 25.07
N GLN A 202 -2.97 -6.72 24.20
CA GLN A 202 -1.76 -7.44 23.82
C GLN A 202 -0.82 -6.56 22.98
N ALA A 203 -1.37 -5.73 22.09
CA ALA A 203 -0.58 -4.73 21.36
C ALA A 203 0.01 -3.68 22.30
N ALA A 204 -0.78 -3.18 23.25
CA ALA A 204 -0.35 -2.22 24.26
C ALA A 204 0.80 -2.73 25.15
N ASP A 205 0.87 -4.04 25.37
CA ASP A 205 1.94 -4.67 26.13
C ASP A 205 3.28 -4.74 25.34
N VAL A 206 3.23 -4.77 24.01
CA VAL A 206 4.42 -4.82 23.13
C VAL A 206 4.92 -3.43 22.75
N ILE A 207 4.04 -2.44 22.59
CA ILE A 207 4.38 -1.08 22.12
C ILE A 207 5.52 -0.43 22.94
N PRO A 208 5.46 -0.36 24.28
CA PRO A 208 6.53 0.26 25.06
C PRO A 208 7.86 -0.51 24.97
N LEU A 209 7.80 -1.85 24.85
CA LEU A 209 8.98 -2.70 24.71
C LEU A 209 9.71 -2.42 23.40
N LEU A 210 8.96 -2.37 22.28
CA LEU A 210 9.52 -2.05 20.97
C LEU A 210 10.10 -0.64 20.97
N HIS A 211 9.38 0.35 21.50
CA HIS A 211 9.90 1.72 21.62
C HIS A 211 11.23 1.76 22.37
N SER A 212 11.32 1.11 23.54
CA SER A 212 12.55 1.04 24.32
C SER A 212 13.69 0.35 23.57
N ALA A 213 13.40 -0.72 22.84
CA ALA A 213 14.39 -1.41 22.01
C ALA A 213 14.96 -0.49 20.92
N LEU A 214 14.10 0.22 20.19
CA LEU A 214 14.52 1.15 19.14
C LEU A 214 15.42 2.26 19.69
N GLN A 215 15.05 2.86 20.82
CA GLN A 215 15.87 3.87 21.49
C GLN A 215 17.25 3.31 21.87
N SER A 216 17.30 2.12 22.49
CA SER A 216 18.56 1.49 22.92
C SER A 216 19.52 1.13 21.77
N LYS A 217 18.98 0.95 20.55
CA LYS A 217 19.74 0.60 19.35
C LYS A 217 20.08 1.80 18.46
N GLY A 218 19.76 3.03 18.89
CA GLY A 218 19.98 4.22 18.06
C GLY A 218 19.09 4.25 16.81
N LEU A 219 17.88 3.68 16.94
CA LEU A 219 16.83 3.62 15.93
C LEU A 219 15.59 4.43 16.36
N GLY A 220 15.74 5.32 17.35
CA GLY A 220 14.64 6.10 17.93
C GLY A 220 13.96 7.08 16.97
N ASP A 221 14.57 7.38 15.81
CA ASP A 221 13.97 8.23 14.77
C ASP A 221 12.95 7.48 13.90
N ILE A 222 12.87 6.14 14.01
CA ILE A 222 11.92 5.33 13.24
C ILE A 222 10.53 5.46 13.86
N LYS A 223 9.56 5.87 13.05
CA LYS A 223 8.18 6.10 13.45
C LYS A 223 7.46 4.78 13.69
N MET A 224 6.99 4.55 14.91
CA MET A 224 6.22 3.34 15.24
C MET A 224 4.76 3.45 14.79
N THR A 225 4.22 2.34 14.30
CA THR A 225 2.85 2.24 13.80
C THR A 225 2.07 1.11 14.47
N CYS A 226 0.75 1.24 14.54
CA CYS A 226 -0.15 0.16 14.92
C CYS A 226 -1.56 0.41 14.36
N CYS A 227 -2.35 -0.60 14.01
CA CYS A 227 -2.07 -2.04 14.15
C CYS A 227 -2.27 -2.85 12.86
N ASP A 228 -2.52 -2.19 11.73
CA ASP A 228 -2.86 -2.84 10.45
C ASP A 228 -4.06 -3.80 10.61
N ASN A 229 -5.05 -3.44 11.42
CA ASN A 229 -6.26 -4.27 11.54
C ASN A 229 -6.96 -4.42 10.18
N ILE A 230 -7.72 -5.51 9.98
CA ILE A 230 -8.34 -5.90 8.70
C ILE A 230 -9.24 -4.80 8.11
N GLY A 231 -9.79 -3.91 8.94
CA GLY A 231 -10.57 -2.79 8.44
C GLY A 231 -10.65 -1.60 9.39
N TRP A 232 -11.09 -0.49 8.83
CA TRP A 232 -11.10 0.82 9.48
C TRP A 232 -11.84 0.83 10.82
N ARG A 233 -13.01 0.18 10.90
CA ARG A 233 -13.84 0.18 12.11
C ARG A 233 -13.22 -0.60 13.26
N SER A 234 -12.60 -1.76 13.01
CA SER A 234 -11.88 -2.47 14.08
C SER A 234 -10.62 -1.73 14.49
N GLN A 235 -9.94 -1.02 13.58
CA GLN A 235 -8.83 -0.15 13.96
C GLN A 235 -9.29 1.03 14.82
N MET A 236 -10.46 1.63 14.57
CA MET A 236 -11.00 2.69 15.44
C MET A 236 -11.16 2.22 16.89
N ASP A 237 -11.69 1.00 17.09
CA ASP A 237 -11.83 0.41 18.42
C ASP A 237 -10.47 0.20 19.09
N TYR A 238 -9.47 -0.28 18.34
CA TYR A 238 -8.10 -0.44 18.85
C TYR A 238 -7.48 0.90 19.21
N THR A 239 -7.60 1.92 18.35
CA THR A 239 -7.06 3.26 18.60
C THR A 239 -7.64 3.85 19.88
N ALA A 240 -8.96 3.76 20.08
CA ALA A 240 -9.60 4.21 21.32
C ALA A 240 -9.06 3.46 22.54
N LYS A 241 -8.85 2.14 22.43
CA LYS A 241 -8.31 1.32 23.52
C LYS A 241 -6.84 1.61 23.81
N LEU A 242 -6.00 1.84 22.79
CA LEU A 242 -4.60 2.20 22.96
C LEU A 242 -4.42 3.58 23.62
N ALA A 243 -5.32 4.52 23.31
CA ALA A 243 -5.38 5.81 24.00
C ALA A 243 -5.82 5.64 25.47
N GLU A 244 -6.84 4.82 25.75
CA GLU A 244 -7.28 4.47 27.11
C GLU A 244 -6.14 3.84 27.94
N LEU A 245 -5.31 3.01 27.32
CA LEU A 245 -4.17 2.34 27.95
C LEU A 245 -2.89 3.20 28.01
N ASP A 246 -2.95 4.47 27.59
CA ASP A 246 -1.84 5.43 27.62
C ASP A 246 -0.57 4.94 26.89
N VAL A 247 -0.74 4.21 25.78
CA VAL A 247 0.35 3.73 24.92
C VAL A 247 0.38 4.38 23.53
N GLU A 248 -0.66 5.13 23.15
CA GLU A 248 -0.69 5.86 21.88
C GLU A 248 0.48 6.85 21.73
N LYS A 249 0.96 7.43 22.84
CA LYS A 249 2.10 8.37 22.87
C LYS A 249 3.42 7.80 22.33
N TYR A 250 3.56 6.47 22.23
CA TYR A 250 4.73 5.82 21.64
C TYR A 250 4.59 5.64 20.13
N LEU A 251 3.39 5.83 19.59
CA LEU A 251 3.10 5.70 18.16
C LEU A 251 3.27 7.05 17.47
N SER A 252 3.58 6.99 16.18
CA SER A 252 3.70 8.16 15.30
C SER A 252 2.62 8.18 14.22
N VAL A 253 2.07 7.02 13.88
CA VAL A 253 1.00 6.87 12.87
C VAL A 253 0.07 5.74 13.30
N VAL A 254 -1.24 5.97 13.18
CA VAL A 254 -2.26 4.92 13.35
C VAL A 254 -2.61 4.36 11.98
N ILE A 255 -2.64 3.04 11.82
CA ILE A 255 -2.76 2.43 10.50
C ILE A 255 -3.74 1.28 10.48
N SER A 256 -4.43 1.13 9.35
CA SER A 256 -5.51 0.17 9.13
C SER A 256 -5.51 -0.33 7.70
N HIS A 257 -6.01 -1.54 7.48
CA HIS A 257 -6.43 -1.99 6.17
C HIS A 257 -7.87 -1.52 5.88
N GLU A 258 -8.41 -1.87 4.71
CA GLU A 258 -9.77 -1.51 4.31
C GLU A 258 -10.67 -2.68 3.91
N TYR A 259 -10.25 -3.93 4.13
CA TYR A 259 -10.94 -5.11 3.63
C TYR A 259 -12.31 -5.34 4.25
N SER A 260 -12.43 -5.23 5.58
CA SER A 260 -13.71 -5.43 6.28
C SER A 260 -14.55 -4.16 6.38
N SER A 261 -13.90 -2.99 6.30
CA SER A 261 -14.54 -1.67 6.30
C SER A 261 -13.59 -0.62 5.76
N SER A 262 -14.07 0.20 4.82
CA SER A 262 -13.26 1.28 4.23
C SER A 262 -13.16 2.52 5.12
N PRO A 263 -12.10 3.33 4.97
CA PRO A 263 -11.98 4.63 5.62
C PRO A 263 -13.06 5.60 5.13
N ASP A 264 -14.06 5.86 5.98
CA ASP A 264 -15.21 6.71 5.66
C ASP A 264 -15.40 7.88 6.63
N GLN A 265 -14.65 7.90 7.73
CA GLN A 265 -14.68 8.93 8.76
C GLN A 265 -13.34 8.97 9.53
N PRO A 266 -12.95 10.11 10.14
CA PRO A 266 -11.70 10.21 10.86
C PRO A 266 -11.67 9.32 12.11
N MET A 267 -10.49 8.82 12.47
CA MET A 267 -10.28 8.21 13.78
C MET A 267 -10.16 9.28 14.87
N ASN A 268 -10.57 8.97 16.10
CA ASN A 268 -10.40 9.87 17.23
C ASN A 268 -8.96 9.84 17.77
N THR A 269 -8.02 10.40 17.00
CA THR A 269 -6.60 10.55 17.33
C THR A 269 -6.06 11.85 16.75
N THR A 270 -4.97 12.37 17.32
CA THR A 270 -4.21 13.48 16.73
C THR A 270 -3.06 13.01 15.85
N LEU A 271 -2.77 11.70 15.84
CA LEU A 271 -1.73 11.12 14.98
C LEU A 271 -2.21 11.07 13.53
N PRO A 272 -1.31 11.21 12.55
CA PRO A 272 -1.60 10.85 11.16
C PRO A 272 -2.17 9.44 11.07
N THR A 273 -3.15 9.25 10.18
CA THR A 273 -3.75 7.94 9.93
C THR A 273 -3.50 7.47 8.51
N TRP A 274 -3.07 6.22 8.31
CA TRP A 274 -2.87 5.64 6.98
C TRP A 274 -3.84 4.47 6.72
N MET A 275 -4.28 4.38 5.47
CA MET A 275 -4.74 3.10 4.92
C MET A 275 -3.51 2.37 4.38
N SER A 276 -3.09 1.30 5.05
CA SER A 276 -1.80 0.63 4.80
C SER A 276 -1.87 -0.60 3.90
N GLU A 277 -3.08 -1.10 3.63
CA GLU A 277 -3.31 -2.19 2.67
C GLU A 277 -4.78 -2.26 2.23
N GLY A 278 -4.99 -2.37 0.92
CA GLY A 278 -6.30 -2.61 0.33
C GLY A 278 -6.16 -3.20 -1.07
N ALA A 279 -7.02 -4.16 -1.40
CA ALA A 279 -7.14 -4.71 -2.74
C ALA A 279 -8.51 -5.36 -2.99
N ALA A 280 -8.87 -5.58 -4.25
CA ALA A 280 -9.98 -6.43 -4.66
C ALA A 280 -9.46 -7.83 -5.05
N ASN A 281 -8.70 -8.45 -4.16
CA ASN A 281 -7.95 -9.69 -4.40
C ASN A 281 -8.83 -10.92 -4.72
N ASP A 282 -10.14 -10.83 -4.51
CA ASP A 282 -11.12 -11.86 -4.90
C ASP A 282 -11.65 -11.68 -6.34
N GLN A 283 -11.25 -10.61 -7.02
CA GLN A 283 -11.61 -10.32 -8.41
C GLN A 283 -10.48 -10.65 -9.38
N ALA A 284 -10.85 -10.97 -10.62
CA ALA A 284 -9.88 -11.05 -11.71
C ALA A 284 -9.30 -9.67 -12.04
N PHE A 285 -8.05 -9.67 -12.52
CA PHE A 285 -7.36 -8.46 -12.94
C PHE A 285 -8.14 -7.73 -14.04
N ALA A 286 -8.30 -6.42 -13.90
CA ALA A 286 -9.12 -5.61 -14.80
C ALA A 286 -8.47 -4.25 -15.09
N THR A 287 -8.74 -3.77 -16.30
CA THR A 287 -8.25 -2.49 -16.85
C THR A 287 -9.41 -1.53 -17.17
N ALA A 288 -10.62 -1.85 -16.68
CA ALA A 288 -11.80 -1.03 -16.90
C ALA A 288 -11.82 0.12 -15.88
N TRP A 289 -12.07 1.33 -16.35
CA TRP A 289 -12.27 2.48 -15.47
C TRP A 289 -13.65 2.44 -14.82
N TYR A 290 -14.71 2.32 -15.62
CA TYR A 290 -16.07 2.19 -15.12
C TYR A 290 -16.96 1.45 -16.13
N VAL A 291 -17.73 0.47 -15.65
CA VAL A 291 -18.77 -0.22 -16.43
C VAL A 291 -20.06 -0.25 -15.62
N ASN A 292 -19.99 -0.75 -14.38
CA ASN A 292 -21.15 -0.88 -13.51
C ASN A 292 -20.85 -0.68 -12.02
N GLY A 293 -19.67 -0.16 -11.67
CA GLY A 293 -19.25 0.05 -10.28
C GLY A 293 -18.72 -1.22 -9.61
N GLY A 294 -18.18 -2.17 -10.40
CA GLY A 294 -17.51 -3.35 -9.87
C GLY A 294 -16.32 -3.01 -8.97
N SER A 295 -16.01 -3.88 -8.01
CA SER A 295 -14.87 -3.68 -7.08
C SER A 295 -13.50 -3.73 -7.77
N ASN A 296 -13.43 -4.22 -9.01
CA ASN A 296 -12.22 -4.26 -9.83
C ASN A 296 -12.08 -3.08 -10.81
N GLU A 297 -12.98 -2.10 -10.75
CA GLU A 297 -12.98 -0.94 -11.65
C GLU A 297 -12.20 0.24 -11.07
N GLY A 298 -11.46 0.96 -11.91
CA GLY A 298 -10.64 2.10 -11.48
C GLY A 298 -11.44 3.20 -10.77
N PHE A 299 -12.65 3.51 -11.24
CA PHE A 299 -13.49 4.55 -10.65
C PHE A 299 -13.96 4.18 -9.23
N THR A 300 -14.24 2.90 -8.97
CA THR A 300 -14.57 2.43 -7.61
C THR A 300 -13.44 2.75 -6.63
N TRP A 301 -12.19 2.55 -7.06
CA TRP A 301 -11.02 2.91 -6.26
C TRP A 301 -10.77 4.41 -6.18
N ALA A 302 -11.06 5.16 -7.25
CA ALA A 302 -10.99 6.62 -7.20
C ALA A 302 -11.94 7.20 -6.14
N VAL A 303 -13.16 6.67 -6.02
CA VAL A 303 -14.12 7.05 -4.98
C VAL A 303 -13.61 6.67 -3.60
N LYS A 304 -13.09 5.45 -3.41
CA LYS A 304 -12.51 5.01 -2.13
C LYS A 304 -11.36 5.90 -1.66
N ILE A 305 -10.42 6.21 -2.55
CA ILE A 305 -9.27 7.09 -2.24
C ILE A 305 -9.76 8.49 -1.90
N ALA A 306 -10.71 9.03 -2.68
CA ALA A 306 -11.31 10.34 -2.40
C ALA A 306 -11.98 10.37 -1.02
N GLN A 307 -12.78 9.36 -0.68
CA GLN A 307 -13.41 9.23 0.63
C GLN A 307 -12.37 9.12 1.76
N GLY A 308 -11.35 8.27 1.58
CA GLY A 308 -10.31 8.11 2.59
C GLY A 308 -9.54 9.39 2.86
N ILE A 309 -9.07 10.08 1.81
CA ILE A 309 -8.27 11.29 1.95
C ILE A 309 -9.12 12.50 2.42
N VAL A 310 -10.34 12.65 1.90
CA VAL A 310 -11.17 13.86 2.13
C VAL A 310 -12.14 13.72 3.30
N ASN A 311 -12.73 12.54 3.51
CA ASN A 311 -13.75 12.33 4.54
C ASN A 311 -13.18 11.61 5.78
N ALA A 312 -12.18 10.74 5.61
CA ALA A 312 -11.53 10.04 6.72
C ALA A 312 -10.20 10.67 7.17
N ASP A 313 -9.84 11.81 6.61
CA ASP A 313 -8.62 12.57 6.90
C ASP A 313 -7.31 11.75 6.83
N LEU A 314 -7.24 10.78 5.92
CA LEU A 314 -6.03 10.00 5.70
C LEU A 314 -4.84 10.89 5.31
N SER A 315 -3.68 10.56 5.86
CA SER A 315 -2.37 11.08 5.48
C SER A 315 -1.68 10.21 4.43
N ALA A 316 -2.04 8.93 4.31
CA ALA A 316 -1.56 8.07 3.24
C ALA A 316 -2.53 6.97 2.84
N TYR A 317 -2.34 6.46 1.62
CA TYR A 317 -3.10 5.35 1.05
C TYR A 317 -2.17 4.39 0.29
N ILE A 318 -2.09 3.15 0.74
CA ILE A 318 -1.19 2.12 0.23
C ILE A 318 -2.05 0.97 -0.33
N TYR A 319 -2.04 0.80 -1.65
CA TYR A 319 -2.64 -0.39 -2.26
C TYR A 319 -1.81 -1.62 -1.93
N TRP A 320 -2.35 -2.83 -2.07
CA TRP A 320 -1.62 -4.02 -1.62
C TRP A 320 -0.31 -4.24 -2.39
N GLU A 321 -0.30 -4.86 -3.57
CA GLU A 321 0.95 -5.13 -4.30
C GLU A 321 1.12 -4.17 -5.50
N GLY A 322 2.36 -3.90 -5.88
CA GLY A 322 2.70 -3.08 -7.04
C GLY A 322 2.60 -3.89 -8.34
N VAL A 323 3.54 -4.81 -8.50
CA VAL A 323 3.75 -5.62 -9.68
C VAL A 323 3.69 -7.10 -9.34
N GLU A 324 2.87 -7.86 -10.05
CA GLU A 324 2.92 -9.33 -10.00
C GLU A 324 3.12 -9.93 -11.37
N THR A 325 3.68 -11.15 -11.40
CA THR A 325 3.97 -11.87 -12.64
C THR A 325 2.95 -12.99 -12.87
N ASN A 326 2.24 -12.92 -14.00
CA ASN A 326 1.25 -13.90 -14.45
C ASN A 326 0.15 -14.20 -13.42
N ASN A 327 -0.38 -13.18 -12.74
CA ASN A 327 -1.41 -13.33 -11.71
C ASN A 327 -2.75 -12.63 -12.05
N LYS A 328 -3.17 -12.69 -13.32
CA LYS A 328 -4.45 -12.10 -13.77
C LYS A 328 -5.71 -12.67 -13.11
N GLY A 329 -5.60 -13.73 -12.31
CA GLY A 329 -6.69 -14.29 -11.52
C GLY A 329 -7.04 -13.50 -10.27
N SER A 330 -6.20 -12.52 -9.89
CA SER A 330 -6.33 -11.69 -8.69
C SER A 330 -6.08 -10.23 -9.04
N LEU A 331 -6.80 -9.30 -8.39
CA LEU A 331 -6.52 -7.87 -8.41
C LEU A 331 -5.82 -7.41 -7.12
N SER A 332 -4.91 -8.25 -6.61
CA SER A 332 -4.02 -7.93 -5.49
C SER A 332 -2.97 -6.88 -5.84
N HIS A 333 -2.71 -6.67 -7.13
CA HIS A 333 -1.70 -5.75 -7.64
C HIS A 333 -2.26 -4.77 -8.67
N VAL A 334 -1.54 -3.66 -8.88
CA VAL A 334 -1.93 -2.61 -9.84
C VAL A 334 -1.33 -2.80 -11.24
N VAL A 335 -0.30 -3.63 -11.37
CA VAL A 335 0.42 -3.88 -12.63
C VAL A 335 0.75 -5.37 -12.80
N ASP A 336 0.14 -6.06 -13.77
CA ASP A 336 0.44 -7.47 -14.07
C ASP A 336 1.48 -7.57 -15.21
N THR A 337 2.34 -8.57 -15.20
CA THR A 337 3.26 -8.85 -16.32
C THR A 337 3.38 -10.32 -16.68
N ASP A 338 3.56 -10.62 -17.97
CA ASP A 338 3.97 -11.96 -18.44
C ASP A 338 5.49 -12.18 -18.41
N GLY A 339 6.24 -11.18 -17.93
CA GLY A 339 7.69 -11.11 -17.92
C GLY A 339 8.29 -10.27 -19.06
N THR A 340 7.47 -9.91 -20.06
CA THR A 340 7.88 -9.09 -21.20
C THR A 340 6.96 -7.90 -21.47
N LYS A 341 5.67 -8.03 -21.17
CA LYS A 341 4.65 -7.00 -21.37
C LYS A 341 3.91 -6.74 -20.08
N PHE A 342 3.55 -5.48 -19.86
CA PHE A 342 2.73 -5.07 -18.73
C PHE A 342 1.27 -4.87 -19.12
N THR A 343 0.38 -5.25 -18.20
CA THR A 343 -1.03 -4.91 -18.21
C THR A 343 -1.30 -4.04 -16.99
N VAL A 344 -1.72 -2.80 -17.20
CA VAL A 344 -1.89 -1.82 -16.13
C VAL A 344 -3.36 -1.75 -15.74
N SER A 345 -3.65 -1.92 -14.45
CA SER A 345 -5.01 -1.73 -13.94
C SER A 345 -5.37 -0.25 -13.92
N SER A 346 -6.64 0.06 -14.15
CA SER A 346 -7.17 1.41 -13.97
C SER A 346 -7.06 1.92 -12.54
N ILE A 347 -6.87 1.03 -11.57
CA ILE A 347 -6.59 1.39 -10.18
C ILE A 347 -5.27 2.14 -10.04
N LEU A 348 -4.23 1.80 -10.82
CA LEU A 348 -2.97 2.56 -10.80
C LEU A 348 -3.23 4.03 -11.13
N TRP A 349 -4.10 4.28 -12.12
CA TRP A 349 -4.42 5.63 -12.56
C TRP A 349 -5.36 6.35 -11.59
N ALA A 350 -6.26 5.63 -10.92
CA ALA A 350 -7.03 6.16 -9.80
C ALA A 350 -6.12 6.67 -8.67
N ILE A 351 -5.06 5.91 -8.34
CA ILE A 351 -4.03 6.33 -7.37
C ILE A 351 -3.22 7.51 -7.93
N ALA A 352 -2.84 7.48 -9.21
CA ALA A 352 -2.03 8.51 -9.86
C ALA A 352 -2.64 9.91 -9.81
N HIS A 353 -3.98 10.03 -9.85
CA HIS A 353 -4.68 11.30 -9.69
C HIS A 353 -4.35 12.01 -8.36
N TRP A 354 -3.99 11.25 -7.33
CA TRP A 354 -3.58 11.75 -6.02
C TRP A 354 -2.05 11.76 -5.90
N SER A 355 -1.38 10.66 -6.23
CA SER A 355 0.03 10.47 -5.94
C SER A 355 1.01 11.21 -6.87
N ARG A 356 0.66 11.42 -8.14
CA ARG A 356 1.60 11.98 -9.13
C ARG A 356 1.99 13.42 -8.80
N HIS A 357 1.06 14.20 -8.24
CA HIS A 357 1.23 15.63 -8.04
C HIS A 357 1.08 16.10 -6.59
N ILE A 358 0.42 15.34 -5.71
CA ILE A 358 0.42 15.61 -4.27
C ILE A 358 1.64 14.89 -3.68
N ARG A 359 2.67 15.66 -3.33
CA ARG A 359 3.98 15.13 -2.90
C ARG A 359 4.08 15.08 -1.37
N PRO A 360 4.92 14.20 -0.81
CA PRO A 360 5.11 14.11 0.63
C PRO A 360 5.36 15.49 1.29
N GLY A 361 4.67 15.75 2.39
CA GLY A 361 4.69 17.04 3.08
C GLY A 361 3.66 18.05 2.57
N ALA A 362 2.84 17.70 1.58
CA ALA A 362 1.72 18.54 1.18
C ALA A 362 0.69 18.66 2.31
N HIS A 363 0.06 19.81 2.46
CA HIS A 363 -1.07 19.98 3.36
C HIS A 363 -2.38 19.92 2.58
N ARG A 364 -3.36 19.16 3.08
CA ARG A 364 -4.73 19.31 2.61
C ARG A 364 -5.25 20.70 2.97
N LEU A 365 -6.01 21.32 2.08
CA LEU A 365 -6.57 22.65 2.23
C LEU A 365 -8.08 22.57 2.44
N SER A 366 -8.61 23.53 3.20
CA SER A 366 -10.05 23.73 3.29
C SER A 366 -10.63 24.18 1.95
N THR A 367 -11.76 23.58 1.58
CA THR A 367 -12.57 23.97 0.42
C THR A 367 -13.96 24.44 0.87
N SER A 368 -14.62 25.26 0.06
CA SER A 368 -16.02 25.66 0.26
C SER A 368 -16.76 25.73 -1.07
N GLY A 369 -18.07 25.48 -1.03
CA GLY A 369 -18.88 25.24 -2.23
C GLY A 369 -19.25 23.76 -2.31
N VAL A 370 -20.38 23.46 -2.96
CA VAL A 370 -20.89 22.09 -3.08
C VAL A 370 -21.09 21.79 -4.55
N VAL A 371 -20.41 20.76 -5.03
CA VAL A 371 -20.61 20.19 -6.38
C VAL A 371 -21.39 18.90 -6.21
N GLN A 372 -22.51 18.77 -6.93
CA GLN A 372 -23.41 17.64 -6.76
C GLN A 372 -22.67 16.32 -7.04
N ASN A 373 -22.81 15.35 -6.14
CA ASN A 373 -22.22 14.00 -6.24
C ASN A 373 -20.70 13.98 -6.52
N THR A 374 -19.98 15.04 -6.14
CA THR A 374 -18.55 15.18 -6.44
C THR A 374 -17.78 15.44 -5.15
N ILE A 375 -16.78 14.61 -4.87
CA ILE A 375 -15.81 14.84 -3.80
C ILE A 375 -14.71 15.75 -4.35
N VAL A 376 -14.35 16.79 -3.59
CA VAL A 376 -13.30 17.75 -3.96
C VAL A 376 -12.24 17.80 -2.87
N GLY A 377 -11.01 17.42 -3.23
CA GLY A 377 -9.82 17.61 -2.40
C GLY A 377 -8.93 18.72 -2.98
N ALA A 378 -8.28 19.50 -2.11
CA ALA A 378 -7.28 20.50 -2.50
C ALA A 378 -6.05 20.38 -1.60
N PHE A 379 -4.85 20.59 -2.15
CA PHE A 379 -3.59 20.34 -1.46
C PHE A 379 -2.55 21.37 -1.86
N GLU A 380 -1.77 21.86 -0.90
CA GLU A 380 -0.61 22.71 -1.13
C GLU A 380 0.66 21.91 -0.89
N ASN A 381 1.47 21.75 -1.93
CA ASN A 381 2.79 21.12 -1.82
C ASN A 381 3.79 22.06 -1.13
N VAL A 382 4.90 21.49 -0.65
CA VAL A 382 6.02 22.24 -0.06
C VAL A 382 6.61 23.28 -1.03
N ASP A 383 6.54 23.04 -2.34
CA ASP A 383 6.98 23.97 -3.38
C ASP A 383 5.98 25.13 -3.66
N GLY A 384 4.84 25.14 -2.96
CA GLY A 384 3.77 26.12 -3.10
C GLY A 384 2.80 25.83 -4.25
N SER A 385 2.99 24.76 -5.04
CA SER A 385 1.98 24.35 -6.03
C SER A 385 0.71 23.86 -5.35
N VAL A 386 -0.44 24.17 -5.94
CA VAL A 386 -1.75 23.74 -5.44
C VAL A 386 -2.34 22.70 -6.38
N VAL A 387 -2.74 21.56 -5.82
CA VAL A 387 -3.35 20.45 -6.56
C VAL A 387 -4.78 20.26 -6.08
N MET A 388 -5.72 20.17 -7.01
CA MET A 388 -7.12 19.88 -6.74
C MET A 388 -7.51 18.59 -7.44
N VAL A 389 -8.28 17.73 -6.77
CA VAL A 389 -8.80 16.48 -7.32
C VAL A 389 -10.31 16.47 -7.14
N LEU A 390 -11.04 16.27 -8.24
CA LEU A 390 -12.49 16.20 -8.27
C LEU A 390 -12.91 14.81 -8.76
N THR A 391 -13.71 14.11 -7.95
CA THR A 391 -14.21 12.76 -8.26
C THR A 391 -15.73 12.78 -8.34
N ASN A 392 -16.29 12.69 -9.55
CA ASN A 392 -17.73 12.83 -9.80
C ASN A 392 -18.42 11.47 -9.92
N SER A 393 -19.16 11.07 -8.88
CA SER A 393 -19.97 9.85 -8.85
C SER A 393 -21.40 10.05 -9.38
N GLY A 394 -21.71 11.23 -9.93
CA GLY A 394 -23.00 11.57 -10.49
C GLY A 394 -23.19 11.00 -11.90
N THR A 395 -24.45 11.02 -12.36
CA THR A 395 -24.87 10.58 -13.70
C THR A 395 -24.82 11.69 -14.74
N THR A 396 -24.40 12.90 -14.36
CA THR A 396 -24.19 14.04 -15.26
C THR A 396 -22.81 14.65 -15.02
N ALA A 397 -22.18 15.16 -16.08
CA ALA A 397 -20.92 15.87 -15.99
C ALA A 397 -21.11 17.18 -15.18
N GLN A 398 -20.09 17.57 -14.42
CA GLN A 398 -20.12 18.75 -13.56
C GLN A 398 -19.12 19.78 -14.08
N THR A 399 -19.60 20.96 -14.48
CA THR A 399 -18.72 22.09 -14.80
C THR A 399 -18.50 22.93 -13.55
N VAL A 400 -17.24 23.09 -13.16
CA VAL A 400 -16.84 23.70 -11.89
C VAL A 400 -15.82 24.81 -12.12
N ASP A 401 -16.03 25.95 -11.50
CA ASP A 401 -15.05 27.03 -11.40
C ASP A 401 -14.26 26.89 -10.10
N LEU A 402 -12.96 26.60 -10.20
CA LEU A 402 -12.05 26.37 -9.09
C LEU A 402 -11.29 27.66 -8.80
N GLY A 403 -11.77 28.44 -7.82
CA GLY A 403 -11.12 29.67 -7.37
C GLY A 403 -10.14 29.41 -6.24
N VAL A 404 -8.87 29.80 -6.40
CA VAL A 404 -7.87 29.68 -5.33
C VAL A 404 -7.56 31.06 -4.77
N SER A 405 -7.76 31.22 -3.46
CA SER A 405 -7.46 32.48 -2.78
C SER A 405 -6.10 32.43 -2.09
N GLY A 406 -5.39 33.55 -2.04
CA GLY A 406 -4.18 33.73 -1.20
C GLY A 406 -2.83 33.57 -1.90
N SER A 407 -2.78 33.22 -3.19
CA SER A 407 -1.55 33.07 -3.97
C SER A 407 -1.78 33.44 -5.44
N THR A 408 -0.72 33.85 -6.15
CA THR A 408 -0.75 34.08 -7.60
C THR A 408 -0.11 32.90 -8.34
N PHE A 409 -0.81 32.38 -9.34
CA PHE A 409 -0.36 31.22 -10.13
C PHE A 409 0.03 31.64 -11.56
N SER A 410 1.02 30.94 -12.13
CA SER A 410 1.52 31.20 -13.48
C SER A 410 1.04 30.18 -14.52
N THR A 411 0.80 28.94 -14.10
CA THR A 411 0.42 27.86 -15.01
C THR A 411 -0.63 26.96 -14.36
N ALA A 412 -1.47 26.38 -15.22
CA ALA A 412 -2.43 25.34 -14.87
C ALA A 412 -2.23 24.14 -15.79
N GLN A 413 -2.28 22.94 -15.22
CA GLN A 413 -2.31 21.66 -15.93
C GLN A 413 -3.49 20.86 -15.40
N ALA A 414 -4.15 20.06 -16.24
CA ALA A 414 -5.19 19.17 -15.78
C ALA A 414 -5.07 17.79 -16.44
N PHE A 415 -5.52 16.77 -15.71
CA PHE A 415 -5.51 15.37 -16.11
C PHE A 415 -6.89 14.78 -15.84
N THR A 416 -7.47 14.09 -16.82
CA THR A 416 -8.81 13.50 -16.71
C THR A 416 -8.75 12.00 -16.90
N SER A 417 -9.54 11.28 -16.09
CA SER A 417 -9.89 9.88 -16.33
C SER A 417 -11.40 9.70 -16.37
N ASP A 418 -11.88 8.91 -17.32
CA ASP A 418 -13.24 8.44 -17.49
C ASP A 418 -13.25 7.03 -18.13
N ALA A 419 -14.42 6.56 -18.58
CA ALA A 419 -14.56 5.23 -19.17
C ALA A 419 -13.77 5.06 -20.47
N GLU A 420 -13.50 6.17 -21.17
CA GLU A 420 -12.87 6.20 -22.49
C GLU A 420 -11.35 6.35 -22.40
N ALA A 421 -10.84 7.16 -21.47
CA ALA A 421 -9.41 7.40 -21.35
C ALA A 421 -8.97 7.69 -19.90
N GLN A 422 -7.71 7.39 -19.58
CA GLN A 422 -7.16 7.46 -18.22
C GLN A 422 -5.93 8.38 -18.18
N MET A 423 -5.89 9.29 -17.19
CA MET A 423 -4.83 10.28 -16.95
C MET A 423 -4.44 11.11 -18.18
N VAL A 424 -5.42 11.50 -19.00
CA VAL A 424 -5.19 12.27 -20.23
C VAL A 424 -5.02 13.76 -19.93
N ASP A 425 -3.99 14.36 -20.53
CA ASP A 425 -3.78 15.82 -20.52
C ASP A 425 -5.02 16.55 -21.03
N THR A 426 -5.63 17.31 -20.14
CA THR A 426 -6.84 18.10 -20.41
C THR A 426 -6.47 19.57 -20.46
N LYS A 427 -6.83 20.22 -21.58
CA LYS A 427 -6.57 21.64 -21.75
C LYS A 427 -7.40 22.44 -20.76
N VAL A 428 -6.72 23.26 -19.98
CA VAL A 428 -7.32 24.22 -19.04
C VAL A 428 -6.68 25.58 -19.21
N ALA A 429 -7.45 26.62 -18.92
CA ALA A 429 -6.96 27.99 -18.92
C ALA A 429 -7.06 28.56 -17.50
N LEU A 430 -5.99 29.24 -17.09
CA LEU A 430 -5.98 30.04 -15.87
C LEU A 430 -6.53 31.43 -16.20
N SER A 431 -7.61 31.81 -15.52
CA SER A 431 -8.27 33.12 -15.68
C SER A 431 -8.22 33.85 -14.35
N GLY A 432 -7.21 34.72 -14.18
CA GLY A 432 -6.91 35.27 -12.86
C GLY A 432 -6.46 34.17 -11.91
N ASP A 433 -7.14 34.02 -10.78
CA ASP A 433 -6.84 32.98 -9.78
C ASP A 433 -7.82 31.79 -9.85
N SER A 434 -8.55 31.64 -10.97
CA SER A 434 -9.49 30.54 -11.16
C SER A 434 -9.24 29.70 -12.41
N VAL A 435 -9.63 28.42 -12.32
CA VAL A 435 -9.59 27.46 -13.44
C VAL A 435 -10.95 26.80 -13.55
N LYS A 436 -11.52 26.82 -14.75
CA LYS A 436 -12.77 26.12 -15.06
C LYS A 436 -12.47 24.74 -15.63
N VAL A 437 -13.13 23.71 -15.09
CA VAL A 437 -13.02 22.32 -15.55
C VAL A 437 -14.40 21.67 -15.66
N THR A 438 -14.52 20.66 -16.53
CA THR A 438 -15.69 19.78 -16.58
C THR A 438 -15.27 18.38 -16.15
N VAL A 439 -15.84 17.90 -15.05
CA VAL A 439 -15.60 16.56 -14.52
C VAL A 439 -16.59 15.59 -15.16
N PRO A 440 -16.14 14.58 -15.92
CA PRO A 440 -17.03 13.62 -16.58
C PRO A 440 -17.89 12.83 -15.59
N VAL A 441 -18.93 12.18 -16.13
CA VAL A 441 -19.73 11.18 -15.41
C VAL A 441 -18.83 10.02 -15.00
N HIS A 442 -18.85 9.63 -13.73
CA HIS A 442 -17.93 8.62 -13.19
C HIS A 442 -16.47 8.90 -13.53
N GLY A 443 -16.10 10.18 -13.53
CA GLY A 443 -14.78 10.67 -13.93
C GLY A 443 -14.03 11.32 -12.78
N VAL A 444 -12.72 11.47 -12.98
CA VAL A 444 -11.83 12.22 -12.10
C VAL A 444 -11.08 13.27 -12.90
N VAL A 445 -10.98 14.48 -12.36
CA VAL A 445 -10.12 15.54 -12.88
C VAL A 445 -9.15 15.98 -11.79
N THR A 446 -7.85 15.93 -12.08
CA THR A 446 -6.81 16.55 -11.25
C THR A 446 -6.33 17.82 -11.92
N VAL A 447 -6.30 18.94 -11.19
CA VAL A 447 -5.76 20.23 -11.64
C VAL A 447 -4.55 20.59 -10.80
N LYS A 448 -3.42 20.91 -11.43
CA LYS A 448 -2.22 21.43 -10.77
C LYS A 448 -2.00 22.88 -11.17
N LEU A 449 -1.93 23.77 -10.19
CA LEU A 449 -1.51 25.15 -10.34
C LEU A 449 -0.08 25.30 -9.83
N THR A 450 0.77 25.97 -10.62
CA THR A 450 2.16 26.26 -10.21
C THR A 450 2.32 27.75 -10.00
N THR A 451 2.99 28.12 -8.90
CA THR A 451 3.30 29.51 -8.57
C THR A 451 4.42 30.04 -9.46
N VAL A 452 4.49 31.36 -9.60
CA VAL A 452 5.67 32.00 -10.20
C VAL A 452 6.85 31.66 -9.30
N LYS A 453 7.91 31.03 -9.84
CA LYS A 453 9.15 30.80 -9.08
C LYS A 453 9.62 32.13 -8.49
N SER A 454 9.47 32.29 -7.17
CA SER A 454 10.30 33.24 -6.43
C SER A 454 11.74 32.80 -6.65
N SER A 455 12.56 33.65 -7.24
CA SER A 455 13.97 33.42 -7.58
C SER A 455 14.89 33.29 -6.35
N LYS A 456 14.37 32.85 -5.19
CA LYS A 456 15.21 32.48 -4.06
C LYS A 456 15.56 30.99 -4.17
N PRO A 457 16.82 30.64 -4.43
CA PRO A 457 17.23 29.25 -4.41
C PRO A 457 17.02 28.71 -3.00
N VAL A 458 16.14 27.71 -2.87
CA VAL A 458 16.15 26.84 -1.69
C VAL A 458 17.43 26.03 -1.79
N SER A 459 18.46 26.49 -1.10
CA SER A 459 19.70 25.74 -0.88
C SER A 459 19.40 24.58 0.06
N THR A 460 18.91 23.46 -0.46
CA THR A 460 19.06 22.15 0.19
C THR A 460 20.41 21.57 -0.21
N ALA A 461 21.48 22.21 0.26
CA ALA A 461 22.75 21.55 0.44
C ALA A 461 22.82 21.18 1.93
N VAL A 462 22.44 19.94 2.25
CA VAL A 462 22.90 19.33 3.49
C VAL A 462 24.41 19.13 3.30
N SER A 463 25.17 20.09 3.81
CA SER A 463 26.62 19.97 3.90
C SER A 463 26.93 18.84 4.88
N MET A 464 27.35 17.69 4.35
CA MET A 464 28.15 16.74 5.11
C MET A 464 29.53 17.36 5.33
N GLN A 465 29.66 18.21 6.35
CA GLN A 465 30.97 18.60 6.85
C GLN A 465 31.42 17.58 7.89
N SER A 466 32.39 16.77 7.46
CA SER A 466 33.25 15.96 8.30
C SER A 466 33.98 16.86 9.30
N VAL A 467 33.67 16.70 10.59
CA VAL A 467 34.52 17.22 11.66
C VAL A 467 35.65 16.21 11.87
N LEU A 468 36.71 16.34 11.08
CA LEU A 468 38.03 15.86 11.43
C LEU A 468 38.69 16.93 12.31
N THR A 469 38.56 16.81 13.63
CA THR A 469 39.45 17.51 14.56
C THR A 469 40.56 16.56 15.00
N SER A 470 41.76 16.86 14.53
CA SER A 470 43.02 16.33 15.03
C SER A 470 43.26 16.81 16.46
N ALA A 471 43.23 15.89 17.42
CA ALA A 471 43.72 16.12 18.77
C ALA A 471 45.02 15.31 18.98
N SER A 472 46.10 16.02 19.30
CA SER A 472 47.43 15.50 19.55
C SER A 472 47.47 14.50 20.71
N VAL A 473 48.28 13.46 20.48
CA VAL A 473 48.65 12.40 21.41
C VAL A 473 49.40 12.97 22.62
N LYS A 474 48.95 12.61 23.84
CA LYS A 474 49.81 12.45 25.01
C LYS A 474 49.65 11.03 25.56
N HIS A 475 50.78 10.34 25.61
CA HIS A 475 50.97 9.03 26.24
C HIS A 475 50.47 8.99 27.68
N ILE A 476 49.80 7.90 28.06
CA ILE A 476 49.99 7.15 29.32
C ILE A 476 49.45 5.71 29.10
N SER A 477 50.06 4.78 29.81
CA SER A 477 50.17 3.32 29.67
C SER A 477 48.93 2.45 29.91
N LYS A 478 48.77 1.42 29.05
CA LYS A 478 48.32 -0.01 29.19
C LYS A 478 47.85 -0.57 30.57
N PRO A 479 47.20 -1.77 30.64
CA PRO A 479 46.09 -2.31 29.81
C PRO A 479 45.03 -3.13 30.64
N SER A 480 43.88 -3.46 30.04
CA SER A 480 43.18 -4.73 30.34
C SER A 480 42.38 -5.20 29.12
N SER A 481 42.35 -6.50 28.94
CA SER A 481 42.08 -7.29 27.74
C SER A 481 40.63 -7.72 27.59
N THR A 482 40.09 -7.71 26.36
CA THR A 482 39.29 -8.83 25.84
C THR A 482 39.43 -8.93 24.32
N THR A 483 39.76 -10.12 23.84
CA THR A 483 40.18 -10.47 22.47
C THR A 483 38.98 -10.70 21.54
N LEU A 484 38.97 -10.06 20.37
CA LEU A 484 38.17 -10.44 19.20
C LEU A 484 39.12 -10.91 18.10
N SER A 485 39.03 -12.19 17.73
CA SER A 485 39.87 -12.81 16.70
C SER A 485 39.18 -12.70 15.34
N ILE A 486 39.75 -11.92 14.42
CA ILE A 486 39.38 -11.85 13.00
C ILE A 486 40.39 -12.70 12.22
N VAL A 487 39.91 -13.76 11.56
CA VAL A 487 40.70 -14.54 10.59
C VAL A 487 40.72 -13.77 9.27
N LYS A 488 41.92 -13.36 8.84
CA LYS A 488 42.18 -12.77 7.51
C LYS A 488 42.14 -13.83 6.42
N THR A 489 41.40 -13.56 5.36
CA THR A 489 41.52 -14.17 4.03
C THR A 489 42.78 -13.66 3.30
N PRO A 490 43.45 -14.48 2.47
CA PRO A 490 44.50 -14.02 1.58
C PRO A 490 43.99 -13.68 0.16
N THR A 491 44.60 -12.63 -0.39
CA THR A 491 44.47 -11.97 -1.71
C THR A 491 44.87 -12.89 -2.89
N PRO A 492 44.41 -12.63 -4.14
CA PRO A 492 44.37 -13.63 -5.21
C PRO A 492 45.63 -13.65 -6.10
N ALA A 493 45.92 -14.82 -6.68
CA ALA A 493 46.88 -14.99 -7.76
C ALA A 493 46.14 -15.21 -9.10
N GLN A 494 46.53 -14.46 -10.11
CA GLN A 494 46.16 -14.66 -11.52
C GLN A 494 46.90 -15.87 -12.10
N ALA A 495 46.24 -16.68 -12.94
CA ALA A 495 46.68 -16.96 -14.32
C ALA A 495 45.83 -18.02 -15.04
N THR A 496 45.53 -17.67 -16.30
CA THR A 496 45.43 -18.51 -17.51
C THR A 496 44.24 -19.44 -17.75
N SER A 497 43.63 -19.17 -18.91
CA SER A 497 42.65 -19.92 -19.68
C SER A 497 43.11 -21.31 -20.09
N PHE A 498 42.22 -22.30 -19.97
CA PHE A 498 42.09 -23.40 -20.94
C PHE A 498 40.62 -23.80 -21.03
N VAL A 499 40.12 -23.85 -22.28
CA VAL A 499 38.81 -24.36 -22.65
C VAL A 499 38.93 -25.88 -22.76
N GLU A 500 38.16 -26.63 -21.97
CA GLU A 500 37.87 -28.01 -22.30
C GLU A 500 36.45 -28.40 -21.86
N SER A 501 35.68 -28.84 -22.85
CA SER A 501 34.31 -29.32 -22.79
C SER A 501 34.20 -30.63 -22.01
N ALA A 502 33.37 -30.67 -20.97
CA ALA A 502 32.97 -31.91 -20.29
C ALA A 502 31.45 -31.99 -20.11
N LYS A 503 30.93 -33.16 -20.49
CA LYS A 503 29.52 -33.54 -20.66
C LYS A 503 28.71 -33.48 -19.36
N ALA A 504 27.48 -32.99 -19.47
CA ALA A 504 26.47 -33.05 -18.42
C ALA A 504 26.06 -34.50 -18.08
N ALA A 505 26.24 -34.89 -16.83
CA ALA A 505 25.67 -36.11 -16.27
C ALA A 505 24.19 -35.87 -15.92
N LYS A 506 23.31 -36.71 -16.47
CA LYS A 506 21.86 -36.74 -16.18
C LYS A 506 21.62 -37.39 -14.82
N TYR A 507 20.87 -36.72 -13.95
CA TYR A 507 20.20 -37.36 -12.81
C TYR A 507 18.73 -37.68 -13.16
N PRO A 508 18.18 -38.81 -12.71
CA PRO A 508 16.87 -39.31 -13.15
C PRO A 508 15.69 -38.61 -12.46
N VAL A 509 14.64 -38.41 -13.25
CA VAL A 509 13.33 -37.86 -12.87
C VAL A 509 12.45 -38.97 -12.25
N PRO A 510 11.77 -38.75 -11.11
CA PRO A 510 10.78 -39.70 -10.59
C PRO A 510 9.45 -39.65 -11.39
N PRO A 511 8.72 -40.78 -11.53
CA PRO A 511 7.63 -40.90 -12.50
C PRO A 511 6.33 -40.24 -12.03
N VAL A 512 5.65 -39.60 -12.98
CA VAL A 512 4.27 -39.08 -12.87
C VAL A 512 3.29 -40.20 -13.23
N PRO A 513 2.20 -40.43 -12.47
CA PRO A 513 1.19 -41.42 -12.84
C PRO A 513 0.27 -40.90 -13.95
N SER A 514 0.09 -41.73 -14.98
CA SER A 514 -0.70 -41.46 -16.18
C SER A 514 -2.21 -41.65 -15.94
N LYS A 515 -3.00 -40.78 -16.57
CA LYS A 515 -4.46 -40.90 -16.69
C LYS A 515 -4.80 -42.00 -17.70
N GLY A 516 -5.58 -42.99 -17.27
CA GLY A 516 -6.22 -43.98 -18.14
C GLY A 516 -7.67 -43.58 -18.45
N SER A 517 -7.97 -43.45 -19.75
CA SER A 517 -9.32 -43.28 -20.32
C SER A 517 -10.00 -44.64 -20.49
N ALA A 518 -11.31 -44.72 -20.22
CA ALA A 518 -12.17 -45.79 -20.74
C ALA A 518 -13.62 -45.29 -20.91
N THR A 519 -14.09 -45.34 -22.16
CA THR A 519 -15.45 -45.07 -22.63
C THR A 519 -16.33 -46.32 -22.65
N SER A 520 -17.60 -46.12 -22.26
CA SER A 520 -18.87 -46.74 -22.71
C SER A 520 -19.01 -48.27 -22.87
N VAL A 521 -19.99 -48.85 -22.15
CA VAL A 521 -20.78 -50.02 -22.61
C VAL A 521 -22.26 -49.89 -22.20
N THR A 522 -23.09 -49.87 -23.25
CA THR A 522 -24.50 -50.21 -23.52
C THR A 522 -25.61 -50.37 -22.45
N LYS A 523 -26.76 -49.79 -22.85
CA LYS A 523 -28.14 -50.03 -22.39
C LYS A 523 -28.66 -51.44 -22.73
N LYS A 524 -29.49 -52.00 -21.85
CA LYS A 524 -30.67 -52.82 -22.18
C LYS A 524 -31.84 -52.33 -21.33
N GLY A 525 -33.01 -52.17 -21.95
CA GLY A 525 -34.23 -51.70 -21.27
C GLY A 525 -35.30 -52.78 -21.15
N THR A 526 -36.27 -52.53 -20.26
CA THR A 526 -37.65 -53.08 -20.36
C THR A 526 -38.64 -52.28 -19.49
N LYS A 527 -39.51 -51.54 -20.18
CA LYS A 527 -40.96 -51.28 -20.05
C LYS A 527 -41.72 -51.28 -18.69
N LYS A 528 -42.63 -50.27 -18.65
CA LYS A 528 -44.05 -50.19 -18.14
C LYS A 528 -44.25 -49.75 -16.68
N SER A 529 -44.85 -48.56 -16.46
CA SER A 529 -46.31 -48.30 -16.20
C SER A 529 -46.61 -48.45 -14.69
N THR A 530 -47.26 -47.58 -13.91
CA THR A 530 -48.41 -46.67 -14.14
C THR A 530 -48.63 -45.82 -12.86
N THR A 531 -49.41 -44.73 -13.00
CA THR A 531 -50.34 -44.09 -12.02
C THR A 531 -49.86 -43.23 -10.82
N LYS A 532 -50.12 -41.91 -10.97
CA LYS A 532 -51.00 -41.02 -10.15
C LYS A 532 -51.05 -41.21 -8.61
N LYS A 533 -50.72 -40.14 -7.86
CA LYS A 533 -51.69 -39.21 -7.20
C LYS A 533 -50.99 -38.15 -6.31
N SER A 534 -51.53 -36.92 -6.38
CA SER A 534 -51.77 -35.86 -5.36
C SER A 534 -50.96 -35.86 -4.04
N SER A 535 -50.63 -34.77 -3.36
CA SER A 535 -51.02 -33.36 -3.34
C SER A 535 -50.35 -32.72 -2.12
N LYS A 536 -50.04 -31.42 -2.18
CA LYS A 536 -50.32 -30.37 -1.18
C LYS A 536 -49.19 -29.36 -1.10
N GLN A 537 -49.55 -28.12 -1.44
CA GLN A 537 -48.88 -26.89 -1.04
C GLN A 537 -48.86 -26.75 0.49
N SER A 538 -47.78 -26.18 1.00
CA SER A 538 -47.88 -25.12 2.01
C SER A 538 -46.59 -24.30 2.03
N HIS A 539 -46.74 -22.98 1.92
CA HIS A 539 -45.70 -21.96 2.12
C HIS A 539 -45.15 -21.99 3.56
N LYS A 540 -43.85 -21.75 3.72
CA LYS A 540 -43.29 -20.97 4.85
C LYS A 540 -41.83 -20.56 4.61
N ALA A 541 -41.62 -19.24 4.69
CA ALA A 541 -40.47 -18.48 5.15
C ALA A 541 -39.04 -19.02 4.87
N HIS A 542 -38.33 -18.31 3.98
CA HIS A 542 -36.86 -18.35 3.92
C HIS A 542 -36.25 -17.51 5.06
N SER A 543 -35.62 -18.18 6.02
CA SER A 543 -34.49 -17.66 6.78
C SER A 543 -33.25 -18.38 6.26
N ALA A 544 -32.45 -17.72 5.43
CA ALA A 544 -31.21 -18.27 4.91
C ALA A 544 -30.03 -17.82 5.79
N THR A 545 -29.65 -18.70 6.72
CA THR A 545 -28.30 -18.74 7.29
C THR A 545 -27.28 -19.00 6.17
N HIS A 546 -26.44 -18.01 5.87
CA HIS A 546 -25.29 -18.22 4.98
C HIS A 546 -24.22 -19.04 5.71
N ARG A 547 -24.01 -20.28 5.24
CA ARG A 547 -22.83 -21.09 5.54
C ARG A 547 -21.63 -20.53 4.77
N ARG A 548 -20.52 -20.34 5.49
CA ARG A 548 -19.18 -20.06 4.98
C ARG A 548 -18.76 -21.13 3.97
N CYS A 549 -18.33 -20.70 2.78
CA CYS A 549 -17.59 -21.54 1.84
C CYS A 549 -16.09 -21.25 2.00
N GLY A 550 -15.34 -22.33 2.22
CA GLY A 550 -13.90 -22.32 2.42
C GLY A 550 -13.14 -21.81 1.19
N HIS A 551 -12.05 -21.10 1.48
CA HIS A 551 -11.11 -20.58 0.50
C HIS A 551 -10.22 -21.68 -0.06
N GLY A 552 -10.10 -21.73 -1.38
CA GLY A 552 -8.99 -22.39 -2.05
C GLY A 552 -7.79 -21.46 -2.08
N SER A 553 -6.87 -21.61 -1.13
CA SER A 553 -5.55 -20.99 -1.17
C SER A 553 -4.49 -22.08 -1.23
N HIS A 554 -3.96 -22.36 -2.41
CA HIS A 554 -2.70 -23.07 -2.54
C HIS A 554 -1.63 -22.04 -2.96
N ARG A 555 -0.64 -21.90 -2.06
CA ARG A 555 0.45 -20.90 -2.03
C ARG A 555 0.19 -19.60 -1.23
N ARG A 556 -0.35 -19.71 -0.02
CA ARG A 556 -0.03 -18.73 1.04
C ARG A 556 1.17 -19.27 1.80
N GLY A 557 2.27 -18.51 1.83
CA GLY A 557 3.44 -18.83 2.64
C GLY A 557 3.06 -18.72 4.12
N HIS A 558 2.62 -19.81 4.72
CA HIS A 558 2.56 -19.92 6.16
C HIS A 558 3.99 -19.87 6.71
N CYS A 559 4.20 -19.24 7.87
CA CYS A 559 5.46 -19.34 8.60
C CYS A 559 5.68 -20.85 8.87
N ALA A 560 6.50 -21.50 8.04
CA ALA A 560 6.77 -22.93 8.15
C ALA A 560 7.94 -23.14 9.13
N ASN A 561 7.93 -24.29 9.79
CA ASN A 561 8.91 -24.69 10.81
C ASN A 561 10.36 -24.66 10.32
#